data_AF-A0A8C9X2D4-F1
#
_entry.id   AF-A0A8C9X2D4-F1
#
_cell.length_a   1.000
_cell.length_b   1.000
_cell.length_c   1.000
_cell.angle_alpha   90.00
_cell.angle_beta   90.00
_cell.angle_gamma   90.00
#
_symmetry.space_group_name_H-M   'P 1'
#
loop_
_entity.id
_entity.type
_entity.pdbx_description
1 polymer ?
#
loop_
_entity_poly.entity_id
_entity_poly.type
_entity_poly.pdbx_seq_one_letter_code
_entity_poly.pdbx_strand_id
1 'polypeptide(L)'
;QVFYLGPLVHSAIDNPEGFNEELQSALDVQSWRLCLGDAVWLRNQVVAPVTEELVFRGAMLPMLVSCTGPTAAIFMAPLFFGVAHFHHIAEQRRLHKDSMSVILLVSFLYTTVFGAFTAFIFMRTGHVVGPILCHSFCNSQGLPDISSALQHPQRSALLFSYLMGVLLFLVLLFPLTDPFLYGSIPICSLAVPAASVC
;
A
#
# COMPACT_ATOMS: atom_id res chain seq x y z
N GLN A 1 6.25 -1.13 7.02
CA GLN A 1 4.83 -0.86 7.35
C GLN A 1 4.46 -1.75 8.53
N VAL A 2 4.08 -1.21 9.70
CA VAL A 2 3.95 -2.00 10.95
C VAL A 2 2.84 -3.07 10.89
N PHE A 3 1.87 -2.87 9.99
CA PHE A 3 0.83 -3.85 9.66
C PHE A 3 1.39 -5.24 9.26
N TYR A 4 2.56 -5.29 8.63
CA TYR A 4 3.18 -6.54 8.18
C TYR A 4 3.98 -7.29 9.26
N LEU A 5 3.87 -6.89 10.53
CA LEU A 5 4.52 -7.60 11.64
C LEU A 5 4.13 -9.09 11.68
N GLY A 6 2.85 -9.41 11.46
CA GLY A 6 2.37 -10.80 11.44
C GLY A 6 3.04 -11.67 10.37
N PRO A 7 2.98 -11.29 9.09
CA PRO A 7 3.68 -12.00 8.01
C PRO A 7 5.19 -12.14 8.21
N LEU A 8 5.87 -11.11 8.75
CA LEU A 8 7.31 -11.18 9.04
C LEU A 8 7.63 -12.19 10.14
N VAL A 9 6.83 -12.21 11.21
CA VAL A 9 6.95 -13.19 12.30
C VAL A 9 6.63 -14.60 11.78
N HIS A 10 5.66 -14.74 10.88
CA HIS A 10 5.33 -16.00 10.22
C HIS A 10 6.53 -16.55 9.42
N SER A 11 7.14 -15.73 8.56
CA SER A 11 8.34 -16.12 7.80
C SER A 11 9.51 -16.53 8.71
N ALA A 12 9.75 -15.76 9.78
CA ALA A 12 10.83 -16.03 10.72
C ALA A 12 10.63 -17.33 11.54
N ILE A 13 9.37 -17.70 11.82
CA ILE A 13 9.04 -18.94 12.55
C ILE A 13 9.16 -20.16 11.61
N ASP A 14 8.69 -20.04 10.37
CA ASP A 14 8.66 -21.16 9.42
C ASP A 14 10.03 -21.45 8.82
N ASN A 15 10.82 -20.41 8.53
CA ASN A 15 12.14 -20.54 7.93
C ASN A 15 13.13 -19.49 8.50
N PRO A 16 13.70 -19.73 9.69
CA PRO A 16 14.61 -18.78 10.33
C PRO A 16 15.91 -18.55 9.55
N GLU A 17 16.42 -19.57 8.84
CA GLU A 17 17.62 -19.43 8.00
C GLU A 17 17.31 -18.57 6.76
N GLY A 18 16.19 -18.84 6.07
CA GLY A 18 15.77 -18.02 4.94
C GLY A 18 15.46 -16.57 5.31
N PHE A 19 14.83 -16.33 6.47
CA PHE A 19 14.61 -14.97 6.97
C PHE A 19 15.93 -14.23 7.24
N ASN A 20 16.93 -14.92 7.79
CA ASN A 20 18.25 -14.34 7.99
C ASN A 20 18.95 -14.04 6.66
N GLU A 21 18.83 -14.90 5.66
CA GLU A 21 19.34 -14.64 4.31
C GLU A 21 18.64 -13.46 3.64
N GLU A 22 17.32 -13.33 3.77
CA GLU A 22 16.56 -12.16 3.30
C GLU A 22 17.04 -10.88 3.98
N LEU A 23 17.24 -10.91 5.29
CA LEU A 23 17.75 -9.77 6.05
C LEU A 23 19.18 -9.41 5.65
N GLN A 24 20.05 -10.40 5.45
CA GLN A 24 21.40 -10.19 4.96
C GLN A 24 21.41 -9.60 3.56
N SER A 25 20.57 -10.11 2.66
CA SER A 25 20.41 -9.59 1.30
C SER A 25 19.87 -8.16 1.29
N ALA A 26 18.92 -7.83 2.18
CA ALA A 26 18.40 -6.47 2.34
C ALA A 26 19.46 -5.48 2.85
N LEU A 27 20.48 -5.95 3.57
CA LEU A 27 21.61 -5.14 4.05
C LEU A 27 22.82 -5.15 3.09
N ASP A 28 22.88 -6.10 2.17
CA ASP A 28 24.02 -6.26 1.26
C ASP A 28 23.95 -5.33 0.04
N VAL A 29 24.98 -4.49 -0.12
CA VAL A 29 25.09 -3.53 -1.23
C VAL A 29 25.17 -4.23 -2.58
N GLN A 30 25.77 -5.42 -2.63
CA GLN A 30 25.93 -6.17 -3.88
C GLN A 30 24.58 -6.69 -4.38
N SER A 31 23.74 -7.24 -3.51
CA SER A 31 22.35 -7.59 -3.80
C SER A 31 21.57 -6.41 -4.38
N TRP A 32 21.67 -5.22 -3.76
CA TRP A 32 21.00 -4.02 -4.27
C TRP A 32 21.49 -3.61 -5.66
N ARG A 33 22.79 -3.75 -5.95
CA ARG A 33 23.33 -3.47 -7.30
C ARG A 33 22.76 -4.40 -8.36
N LEU A 34 22.56 -5.68 -8.02
CA LEU A 34 21.93 -6.64 -8.94
C LEU A 34 20.46 -6.29 -9.17
N CYS A 35 19.72 -5.96 -8.12
CA CYS A 35 18.33 -5.50 -8.23
C CYS A 35 18.19 -4.23 -9.09
N LEU A 36 19.09 -3.26 -8.90
CA LEU A 36 19.10 -2.03 -9.70
C LEU A 36 19.47 -2.27 -11.18
N GLY A 37 20.20 -3.36 -11.46
CA GLY A 37 20.48 -3.80 -12.83
C GLY A 37 19.31 -4.52 -13.51
N ASP A 38 18.33 -5.00 -12.74
CA ASP A 38 17.14 -5.65 -13.27
C ASP A 38 16.04 -4.62 -13.59
N ALA A 39 15.78 -4.45 -14.88
CA ALA A 39 14.76 -3.53 -15.38
C ALA A 39 13.34 -3.91 -14.92
N VAL A 40 13.05 -5.19 -14.73
CA VAL A 40 11.73 -5.66 -14.26
C VAL A 40 11.55 -5.31 -12.78
N TRP A 41 12.59 -5.56 -11.98
CA TRP A 41 12.61 -5.17 -10.57
C TRP A 41 12.45 -3.66 -10.42
N LEU A 42 13.25 -2.87 -11.16
CA LEU A 42 13.19 -1.40 -11.12
C LEU A 42 11.80 -0.89 -11.53
N ARG A 43 11.21 -1.48 -12.57
CA ARG A 43 9.85 -1.15 -13.00
C ARG A 43 8.85 -1.39 -11.87
N ASN A 44 8.86 -2.58 -11.27
CA ASN A 44 7.84 -2.98 -10.28
C ASN A 44 8.02 -2.29 -8.92
N GLN A 45 9.27 -2.04 -8.52
CA GLN A 45 9.61 -1.53 -7.18
C GLN A 45 9.80 -0.02 -7.13
N VAL A 46 10.07 0.64 -8.26
CA VAL A 46 10.35 2.08 -8.30
C VAL A 46 9.46 2.80 -9.31
N VAL A 47 9.56 2.45 -10.59
CA VAL A 47 8.91 3.25 -11.65
C VAL A 47 7.39 3.20 -11.54
N ALA A 48 6.79 2.01 -11.41
CA ALA A 48 5.35 1.85 -11.28
C ALA A 48 4.81 2.56 -10.03
N PRO A 49 5.32 2.30 -8.80
CA PRO A 49 4.90 3.04 -7.61
C PRO A 49 5.02 4.56 -7.75
N VAL A 50 6.14 5.07 -8.28
CA VAL A 50 6.33 6.52 -8.45
C VAL A 50 5.31 7.10 -9.41
N THR A 51 5.15 6.50 -10.59
CA THR A 51 4.25 7.02 -11.62
C THR A 51 2.79 6.95 -11.17
N GLU A 52 2.37 5.84 -10.56
CA GLU A 52 1.01 5.65 -10.09
C GLU A 52 0.67 6.63 -8.95
N GLU A 53 1.54 6.76 -7.94
CA GLU A 53 1.29 7.70 -6.85
C GLU A 53 1.26 9.16 -7.33
N LEU A 54 2.11 9.55 -8.28
CA LEU A 54 2.06 10.90 -8.86
C LEU A 54 0.75 11.15 -9.61
N VAL A 55 0.27 10.20 -10.41
CA VAL A 55 -0.99 10.35 -11.16
C VAL A 55 -2.19 10.36 -10.22
N PHE A 56 -2.29 9.36 -9.34
CA PHE A 56 -3.49 9.20 -8.51
C PHE A 56 -3.53 10.17 -7.32
N ARG A 57 -2.39 10.45 -6.66
CA ARG A 57 -2.33 11.33 -5.46
C ARG A 57 -1.88 12.73 -5.83
N GLY A 58 -0.91 12.87 -6.72
CA GLY A 58 -0.40 14.18 -7.13
C GLY A 58 -1.35 14.96 -8.04
N ALA A 59 -2.05 14.29 -8.96
CA ALA A 59 -2.89 14.95 -9.96
C ALA A 59 -4.40 14.75 -9.72
N MET A 60 -4.87 13.50 -9.65
CA MET A 60 -6.30 13.20 -9.60
C MET A 60 -6.94 13.58 -8.26
N LEU A 61 -6.30 13.25 -7.13
CA LEU A 61 -6.87 13.49 -5.81
C LEU A 61 -7.13 14.98 -5.51
N PRO A 62 -6.22 15.95 -5.77
CA PRO A 62 -6.50 17.37 -5.56
C PRO A 62 -7.68 17.90 -6.37
N MET A 63 -7.87 17.41 -7.60
CA MET A 63 -9.03 17.75 -8.42
C MET A 63 -10.32 17.23 -7.79
N LEU A 64 -10.33 15.97 -7.32
CA LEU A 64 -11.48 15.39 -6.62
C LEU A 64 -11.79 16.12 -5.31
N VAL A 65 -10.78 16.50 -4.54
CA VAL A 65 -10.94 17.29 -3.31
C VAL A 65 -11.65 18.61 -3.60
N SER A 66 -11.28 19.27 -4.70
CA SER A 66 -11.88 20.56 -5.10
C SER A 66 -13.36 20.43 -5.49
N CYS A 67 -13.78 19.28 -6.04
CA CYS A 67 -15.15 19.06 -6.50
C CYS A 67 -16.07 18.42 -5.44
N THR A 68 -15.54 17.52 -4.61
CA THR A 68 -16.34 16.65 -3.72
C THR A 68 -16.04 16.85 -2.23
N GLY A 69 -15.01 17.63 -1.92
CA GLY A 69 -14.50 17.81 -0.58
C GLY A 69 -13.49 16.73 -0.15
N PRO A 70 -12.69 16.99 0.89
CA PRO A 70 -11.59 16.13 1.33
C PRO A 70 -12.02 14.70 1.69
N THR A 71 -13.09 14.56 2.47
CA THR A 71 -13.54 13.26 2.98
C THR A 71 -14.04 12.37 1.85
N ALA A 72 -14.88 12.90 0.96
CA ALA A 72 -15.40 12.14 -0.18
C ALA A 72 -14.28 11.74 -1.15
N ALA A 73 -13.33 12.65 -1.41
CA ALA A 73 -12.21 12.39 -2.30
C ALA A 73 -11.31 11.22 -1.83
N ILE A 74 -11.11 11.07 -0.52
CA ILE A 74 -10.35 9.94 0.07
C ILE A 74 -10.99 8.59 -0.25
N PHE A 75 -12.32 8.52 -0.38
CA PHE A 75 -13.02 7.27 -0.69
C PHE A 75 -13.32 7.10 -2.19
N MET A 76 -13.45 8.20 -2.95
CA MET A 76 -13.75 8.18 -4.39
C MET A 76 -12.50 7.94 -5.24
N ALA A 77 -11.38 8.62 -4.95
CA ALA A 77 -10.14 8.47 -5.71
C ALA A 77 -9.63 7.01 -5.78
N PRO A 78 -9.66 6.24 -4.68
CA PRO A 78 -9.21 4.85 -4.68
C PRO A 78 -10.06 3.90 -5.53
N LEU A 79 -11.32 4.24 -5.81
CA LEU A 79 -12.17 3.43 -6.70
C LEU A 79 -11.61 3.45 -8.13
N PHE A 80 -11.18 4.63 -8.61
CA PHE A 80 -10.51 4.73 -9.91
C PHE A 80 -9.19 3.97 -9.94
N PHE A 81 -8.43 4.02 -8.83
CA PHE A 81 -7.19 3.25 -8.68
C PHE A 81 -7.45 1.74 -8.75
N GLY A 82 -8.43 1.23 -8.00
CA GLY A 82 -8.84 -0.17 -8.05
C GLY A 82 -9.36 -0.58 -9.42
N VAL A 83 -10.14 0.29 -10.11
CA VAL A 83 -10.62 0.06 -11.48
C VAL A 83 -9.49 -0.05 -12.49
N ALA A 84 -8.48 0.83 -12.43
CA ALA A 84 -7.33 0.79 -13.33
C ALA A 84 -6.54 -0.53 -13.20
N HIS A 85 -6.54 -1.12 -12.01
CA HIS A 85 -5.90 -2.39 -11.73
C HIS A 85 -6.70 -3.60 -12.23
N PHE A 86 -7.98 -3.46 -12.58
CA PHE A 86 -8.72 -4.56 -13.23
C PHE A 86 -8.09 -4.98 -14.55
N HIS A 87 -7.35 -4.13 -15.26
CA HIS A 87 -6.78 -4.50 -16.55
C HIS A 87 -5.73 -5.62 -16.42
N HIS A 88 -4.88 -5.57 -15.38
CA HIS A 88 -3.93 -6.65 -15.06
C HIS A 88 -4.65 -7.95 -14.71
N ILE A 89 -5.81 -7.85 -14.05
CA ILE A 89 -6.57 -9.02 -13.64
C ILE A 89 -7.45 -9.56 -14.80
N ALA A 90 -7.84 -8.70 -15.76
CA ALA A 90 -8.48 -9.09 -17.01
C ALA A 90 -7.52 -9.83 -17.95
N GLU A 91 -6.23 -9.52 -17.90
CA GLU A 91 -5.19 -10.30 -18.57
C GLU A 91 -5.05 -11.70 -17.94
N GLN A 92 -5.08 -11.79 -16.59
CA GLN A 92 -5.10 -13.07 -15.88
C GLN A 92 -6.38 -13.91 -16.15
N ARG A 93 -7.50 -13.26 -16.52
CA ARG A 93 -8.74 -13.95 -16.92
C ARG A 93 -8.60 -14.81 -18.18
N ARG A 94 -7.57 -14.61 -19.01
CA ARG A 94 -7.31 -15.48 -20.17
C ARG A 94 -6.83 -16.89 -19.79
N LEU A 95 -6.39 -17.09 -18.53
CA LEU A 95 -5.73 -18.32 -18.06
C LEU A 95 -6.65 -19.33 -17.33
N HIS A 96 -7.99 -19.21 -17.43
CA HIS A 96 -8.99 -20.23 -17.00
C HIS A 96 -8.71 -20.94 -15.66
N LYS A 97 -8.86 -20.24 -14.53
CA LYS A 97 -8.98 -20.88 -13.20
C LYS A 97 -10.41 -20.68 -12.66
N ASP A 98 -11.01 -21.68 -12.05
CA ASP A 98 -12.44 -21.65 -11.68
C ASP A 98 -12.78 -20.77 -10.46
N SER A 99 -11.80 -20.27 -9.71
CA SER A 99 -11.99 -19.44 -8.50
C SER A 99 -11.77 -17.94 -8.73
N MET A 100 -11.96 -17.44 -9.96
CA MET A 100 -11.50 -16.10 -10.32
C MET A 100 -12.30 -14.97 -9.71
N SER A 101 -13.63 -15.07 -9.60
CA SER A 101 -14.47 -13.94 -9.12
C SER A 101 -14.11 -13.49 -7.69
N VAL A 102 -13.83 -14.45 -6.81
CA VAL A 102 -13.42 -14.16 -5.42
C VAL A 102 -12.04 -13.49 -5.40
N ILE A 103 -11.09 -13.99 -6.20
CA ILE A 103 -9.75 -13.41 -6.31
C ILE A 103 -9.82 -11.98 -6.89
N LEU A 104 -10.66 -11.74 -7.91
CA LEU A 104 -10.89 -10.40 -8.46
C LEU A 104 -11.39 -9.44 -7.37
N LEU A 105 -12.42 -9.87 -6.62
CA LEU A 105 -13.05 -9.06 -5.59
C LEU A 105 -12.07 -8.73 -4.46
N VAL A 106 -11.31 -9.72 -4.00
CA VAL A 106 -10.28 -9.53 -2.95
C VAL A 106 -9.20 -8.58 -3.43
N SER A 107 -8.70 -8.74 -4.66
CA SER A 107 -7.69 -7.86 -5.25
C SER A 107 -8.21 -6.43 -5.42
N PHE A 108 -9.45 -6.25 -5.87
CA PHE A 108 -10.07 -4.93 -5.99
C PHE A 108 -10.29 -4.27 -4.64
N LEU A 109 -10.83 -4.99 -3.66
CA LEU A 109 -11.03 -4.47 -2.31
C LEU A 109 -9.70 -4.09 -1.67
N TYR A 110 -8.68 -4.94 -1.81
CA TYR A 110 -7.34 -4.66 -1.30
C TYR A 110 -6.74 -3.40 -1.92
N THR A 111 -6.72 -3.31 -3.25
CA THR A 111 -6.19 -2.13 -3.96
C THR A 111 -6.97 -0.86 -3.63
N THR A 112 -8.29 -0.94 -3.48
CA THR A 112 -9.13 0.19 -3.07
C THR A 112 -8.83 0.64 -1.64
N VAL A 113 -8.72 -0.30 -0.68
CA VAL A 113 -8.37 0.03 0.71
C VAL A 113 -6.97 0.62 0.81
N PHE A 114 -6.00 0.02 0.11
CA PHE A 114 -4.66 0.57 0.00
C PHE A 114 -4.67 1.97 -0.60
N GLY A 115 -5.51 2.18 -1.61
CA GLY A 115 -5.70 3.48 -2.24
C GLY A 115 -6.24 4.54 -1.28
N ALA A 116 -7.22 4.19 -0.45
CA ALA A 116 -7.78 5.09 0.56
C ALA A 116 -6.74 5.44 1.63
N PHE A 117 -5.97 4.45 2.07
CA PHE A 117 -4.89 4.64 3.04
C PHE A 117 -3.80 5.62 2.56
N THR A 118 -3.32 5.44 1.34
CA THR A 118 -2.31 6.31 0.72
C THR A 118 -2.85 7.71 0.40
N ALA A 119 -4.13 7.81 -0.01
CA ALA A 119 -4.81 9.10 -0.13
C ALA A 119 -4.88 9.83 1.22
N PHE A 120 -5.21 9.12 2.31
CA PHE A 120 -5.21 9.67 3.66
C PHE A 120 -3.83 10.18 4.09
N ILE A 121 -2.76 9.39 3.87
CA ILE A 121 -1.38 9.82 4.17
C ILE A 121 -1.05 11.09 3.39
N PHE A 122 -1.33 11.11 2.08
CA PHE A 122 -1.04 12.27 1.24
C PHE A 122 -1.78 13.53 1.70
N MET A 123 -3.07 13.40 2.04
CA MET A 123 -3.87 14.52 2.53
C MET A 123 -3.38 15.10 3.85
N ARG A 124 -2.77 14.26 4.71
CA ARG A 124 -2.22 14.70 6.00
C ARG A 124 -0.80 15.24 5.90
N THR A 125 0.05 14.61 5.09
CA THR A 125 1.49 14.91 5.02
C THR A 125 1.84 15.86 3.88
N GLY A 126 0.97 16.04 2.88
CA GLY A 126 1.27 16.82 1.67
C GLY A 126 2.35 16.23 0.77
N HIS A 127 2.90 15.05 1.10
CA HIS A 127 4.04 14.46 0.40
C HIS A 127 3.68 13.11 -0.24
N VAL A 128 4.06 12.95 -1.51
CA VAL A 128 3.90 11.67 -2.25
C VAL A 128 4.91 10.61 -1.85
N VAL A 129 6.02 10.99 -1.19
CA VAL A 129 7.10 10.06 -0.83
C VAL A 129 6.61 8.95 0.12
N GLY A 130 5.81 9.30 1.14
CA GLY A 130 5.24 8.32 2.07
C GLY A 130 4.38 7.26 1.36
N PRO A 131 3.38 7.67 0.55
CA PRO A 131 2.62 6.76 -0.31
C PRO A 131 3.48 5.90 -1.24
N ILE A 132 4.48 6.46 -1.91
CA ILE A 132 5.39 5.72 -2.81
C ILE A 132 6.12 4.60 -2.07
N LEU A 133 6.66 4.90 -0.89
CA LEU A 133 7.34 3.89 -0.06
C LEU A 133 6.38 2.81 0.43
N CYS A 134 5.16 3.18 0.82
CA CYS A 134 4.13 2.21 1.21
C CYS A 134 3.76 1.29 0.04
N HIS A 135 3.63 1.85 -1.16
CA HIS A 135 3.30 1.11 -2.37
C HIS A 135 4.41 0.14 -2.75
N SER A 136 5.65 0.62 -2.81
CA SER A 136 6.82 -0.21 -3.13
C SER A 136 6.98 -1.36 -2.14
N PHE A 137 6.70 -1.11 -0.86
CA PHE A 137 6.68 -2.15 0.18
C PHE A 137 5.56 -3.17 -0.05
N CYS A 138 4.33 -2.72 -0.31
CA CYS A 138 3.21 -3.63 -0.61
C CYS A 138 3.44 -4.46 -1.88
N ASN A 139 4.08 -3.91 -2.91
CA ASN A 139 4.48 -4.68 -4.10
C ASN A 139 5.47 -5.80 -3.78
N SER A 140 6.38 -5.58 -2.82
CA SER A 140 7.33 -6.62 -2.40
C SER A 140 6.70 -7.72 -1.55
N GLN A 141 5.77 -7.36 -0.65
CA GLN A 141 5.23 -8.29 0.34
C GLN A 141 3.93 -8.97 -0.11
N GLY A 142 3.17 -8.35 -1.00
CA GLY A 142 1.88 -8.84 -1.46
C GLY A 142 0.81 -8.90 -0.36
N LEU A 143 -0.21 -9.72 -0.61
CA LEU A 143 -1.29 -9.98 0.32
C LEU A 143 -0.83 -10.91 1.45
N PRO A 144 -1.14 -10.62 2.72
CA PRO A 144 -0.83 -11.53 3.81
C PRO A 144 -1.63 -12.84 3.68
N ASP A 145 -0.94 -13.98 3.72
CA ASP A 145 -1.60 -15.30 3.72
C ASP A 145 -2.14 -15.66 5.11
N ILE A 146 -3.34 -15.17 5.40
CA ILE A 146 -4.04 -15.44 6.66
C ILE A 146 -4.48 -16.91 6.74
N SER A 147 -4.71 -17.58 5.60
CA SER A 147 -5.18 -18.97 5.59
C SER A 147 -4.09 -19.92 6.09
N SER A 148 -2.86 -19.73 5.62
CA SER A 148 -1.70 -20.47 6.13
C SER A 148 -1.49 -20.21 7.62
N ALA A 149 -1.58 -18.95 8.07
CA ALA A 149 -1.40 -18.60 9.48
C ALA A 149 -2.43 -19.28 10.43
N LEU A 150 -3.67 -19.50 9.96
CA LEU A 150 -4.72 -20.18 10.73
C LEU A 150 -4.49 -21.69 10.87
N GLN A 151 -3.85 -22.30 9.88
CA GLN A 151 -3.54 -23.73 9.84
C GLN A 151 -2.23 -24.08 10.54
N HIS A 152 -1.41 -23.07 10.88
CA HIS A 152 -0.10 -23.26 11.47
C HIS A 152 -0.17 -23.83 12.91
N PRO A 153 0.73 -24.75 13.32
CA PRO A 153 0.79 -25.29 14.67
C PRO A 153 0.89 -24.22 15.78
N GLN A 154 1.54 -23.09 15.48
CA GLN A 154 1.68 -21.94 16.37
C GLN A 154 0.66 -20.82 16.10
N ARG A 155 -0.54 -21.16 15.61
CA ARG A 155 -1.60 -20.20 15.25
C ARG A 155 -1.85 -19.09 16.27
N SER A 156 -1.79 -19.38 17.58
CA SER A 156 -2.06 -18.37 18.61
C SER A 156 -1.00 -17.27 18.64
N ALA A 157 0.27 -17.65 18.48
CA ALA A 157 1.39 -16.70 18.42
C ALA A 157 1.32 -15.88 17.12
N LEU A 158 1.01 -16.52 16.00
CA LEU A 158 0.82 -15.85 14.72
C LEU A 158 -0.37 -14.87 14.79
N LEU A 159 -1.57 -15.32 15.17
CA LEU A 159 -2.73 -14.45 15.31
C LEU A 159 -2.47 -13.26 16.24
N PHE A 160 -1.76 -13.49 17.35
CA PHE A 160 -1.32 -12.41 18.22
C PHE A 160 -0.43 -11.40 17.50
N SER A 161 0.57 -11.87 16.74
CA SER A 161 1.46 -10.99 15.95
C SER A 161 0.72 -10.20 14.86
N TYR A 162 -0.27 -10.79 14.20
CA TYR A 162 -1.15 -10.10 13.24
C TYR A 162 -2.00 -9.02 13.94
N LEU A 163 -2.64 -9.35 15.08
CA LEU A 163 -3.42 -8.39 15.86
C LEU A 163 -2.54 -7.24 16.37
N MET A 164 -1.32 -7.55 16.83
CA MET A 164 -0.36 -6.54 17.29
C MET A 164 0.08 -5.63 16.14
N GLY A 165 0.34 -6.18 14.94
CA GLY A 165 0.65 -5.39 13.75
C GLY A 165 -0.47 -4.41 13.38
N VAL A 166 -1.73 -4.86 13.45
CA VAL A 166 -2.91 -4.00 13.23
C VAL A 166 -3.02 -2.93 14.31
N LEU A 167 -2.89 -3.31 15.59
CA LEU A 167 -2.98 -2.38 16.71
C LEU A 167 -1.91 -1.28 16.62
N LEU A 168 -0.66 -1.67 16.40
CA LEU A 168 0.45 -0.72 16.27
C LEU A 168 0.26 0.18 15.05
N PHE A 169 -0.23 -0.36 13.93
CA PHE A 169 -0.57 0.45 12.77
C PHE A 169 -1.61 1.52 13.10
N LEU A 170 -2.71 1.18 13.77
CA LEU A 170 -3.76 2.12 14.15
C LEU A 170 -3.27 3.18 15.15
N VAL A 171 -2.48 2.78 16.14
CA VAL A 171 -1.92 3.67 17.15
C VAL A 171 -0.91 4.64 16.55
N LEU A 172 -0.06 4.17 15.63
CA LEU A 172 1.01 4.98 15.04
C LEU A 172 0.55 5.78 13.81
N LEU A 173 -0.61 5.47 13.22
CA LEU A 173 -1.09 6.12 12.01
C LEU A 173 -1.18 7.64 12.18
N PHE A 174 -1.82 8.14 13.23
CA PHE A 174 -1.99 9.58 13.46
C PHE A 174 -0.68 10.28 13.89
N PRO A 175 0.08 9.76 14.87
CA PRO A 175 1.35 10.37 15.28
C PRO A 175 2.37 10.47 14.14
N LEU A 176 2.49 9.42 13.31
CA LEU A 176 3.45 9.41 12.21
C LEU A 176 2.98 10.22 10.99
N THR A 177 1.69 10.57 10.92
CA THR A 177 1.15 11.43 9.86
C THR A 177 0.76 12.80 10.40
N ASP A 178 1.39 13.25 11.50
CA ASP A 178 1.15 14.58 12.04
C ASP A 178 1.74 15.65 11.10
N PRO A 179 0.93 16.60 10.58
CA PRO A 179 1.39 17.64 9.66
C PRO A 179 2.55 18.47 10.21
N PHE A 180 2.67 18.60 11.54
CA PHE A 180 3.76 19.32 12.19
C PHE A 180 5.13 18.73 11.82
N LEU A 181 5.23 17.41 11.68
CA LEU A 181 6.48 16.72 11.34
C LEU A 181 6.93 17.00 9.89
N TYR A 182 6.02 17.40 9.02
CA TYR A 182 6.26 17.57 7.59
C TYR A 182 6.32 19.05 7.18
N GLY A 183 6.00 19.99 8.08
CA GLY A 183 6.05 21.42 7.81
C GLY A 183 5.09 21.89 6.70
N SER A 184 4.14 21.06 6.31
CA SER A 184 3.26 21.26 5.16
C SER A 184 1.87 21.74 5.58
N ILE A 185 1.33 22.71 4.82
CA ILE A 185 -0.07 23.11 4.93
C ILE A 185 -0.93 21.97 4.34
N PRO A 186 -1.91 21.41 5.06
CA PRO A 186 -2.75 20.34 4.54
C PRO A 186 -3.48 20.80 3.28
N ILE A 187 -3.60 19.92 2.28
CA ILE A 187 -4.20 20.24 0.96
C ILE A 187 -5.61 20.79 1.10
N CYS A 188 -6.34 20.40 2.16
CA CYS A 188 -7.64 20.97 2.52
C CYS A 188 -7.63 22.50 2.69
N SER A 189 -6.51 23.09 3.12
CA SER A 189 -6.35 24.54 3.27
C SER A 189 -5.96 25.22 1.95
N LEU A 190 -5.51 24.46 0.95
CA LEU A 190 -5.24 24.94 -0.41
C LEU A 190 -6.46 24.81 -1.33
N ALA A 191 -7.47 24.03 -0.91
CA ALA A 191 -8.75 24.00 -1.60
C ALA A 191 -9.38 25.40 -1.53
N VAL A 192 -9.36 26.10 -2.66
CA VAL A 192 -10.06 27.38 -2.82
C VAL A 192 -11.52 27.15 -2.43
N PRO A 193 -12.12 27.95 -1.53
CA PRO A 193 -13.54 27.81 -1.21
C PRO A 193 -14.27 27.85 -2.55
N ALA A 194 -15.09 26.81 -2.80
CA ALA A 194 -15.81 26.68 -4.05
C ALA A 194 -16.44 28.02 -4.40
N ALA A 195 -15.88 28.71 -5.40
CA ALA A 195 -16.56 29.85 -5.98
C ALA A 195 -17.87 29.24 -6.45
N SER A 196 -18.97 29.72 -5.89
CA SER A 196 -20.31 29.40 -6.33
C SER A 196 -20.41 29.74 -7.82
N VAL A 197 -20.14 28.75 -8.68
CA VAL A 197 -20.43 28.87 -10.11
C VAL A 197 -21.91 28.55 -10.23
N CYS A 198 -22.70 29.62 -10.16
CA CYS A 198 -24.14 29.76 -10.48
C CYS A 198 -25.13 28.81 -9.78
#